data_AF-A0A7S2NHU8-F1
#
_entry.id   AF-A0A7S2NHU8-F1
#
_cell.length_a   1.000
_cell.length_b   1.000
_cell.length_c   1.000
_cell.angle_alpha   90.00
_cell.angle_beta   90.00
_cell.angle_gamma   90.00
#
_symmetry.space_group_name_H-M   'P 1'
#
loop_
_entity.id
_entity.type
_entity.pdbx_description
1 polymer ?
#
loop_
_entity_poly.entity_id
_entity_poly.type
_entity_poly.pdbx_seq_one_letter_code
_entity_poly.pdbx_strand_id
1 'polypeptide(L)'
;ASDAIAVDFAGSTNFPHEGHSLTKEGSLTKLSPWLSHGCLSARWLFAELKRYEKERRKSDCTARLLHELYFRDFVRFSSFHKGSKIFRLEGLYGKHPPGGWLQDKEMLEPWRAGET
;
A
#
# COMPACT_ATOMS: atom_id res chain seq x y z
N ALA A 1 -17.94 20.58 -9.11
CA ALA A 1 -17.56 19.40 -9.89
C ALA A 1 -16.46 18.67 -9.13
N SER A 2 -16.83 17.65 -8.34
CA SER A 2 -15.92 16.97 -7.43
C SER A 2 -14.95 16.10 -8.22
N ASP A 3 -13.65 16.31 -8.00
CA ASP A 3 -12.62 15.30 -8.27
C ASP A 3 -13.10 13.96 -7.68
N ALA A 4 -12.99 12.84 -8.39
CA ALA A 4 -13.54 11.55 -7.92
C ALA A 4 -12.55 10.37 -8.00
N ILE A 5 -11.54 10.46 -8.87
CA ILE A 5 -10.52 9.40 -9.02
C ILE A 5 -9.32 9.59 -8.09
N ALA A 6 -9.07 10.82 -7.65
CA ALA A 6 -7.84 11.20 -6.96
C ALA A 6 -8.07 12.27 -5.89
N VAL A 7 -9.21 12.26 -5.19
CA VAL A 7 -9.33 13.04 -3.96
C VAL A 7 -8.58 12.26 -2.89
N ASP A 8 -7.55 12.89 -2.34
CA ASP A 8 -6.79 12.50 -1.16
C ASP A 8 -6.32 11.03 -1.15
N PHE A 9 -5.30 10.75 -1.95
CA PHE A 9 -4.59 9.48 -1.87
C PHE A 9 -3.76 9.38 -0.58
N ALA A 10 -4.02 8.37 0.26
CA ALA A 10 -3.14 7.95 1.35
C ALA A 10 -2.51 6.59 1.01
N GLY A 11 -1.19 6.52 0.83
CA GLY A 11 -0.50 5.24 0.74
C GLY A 11 -0.40 4.57 2.11
N SER A 12 -0.25 3.25 2.17
CA SER A 12 0.12 2.57 3.43
C SER A 12 1.57 2.87 3.85
N THR A 13 2.34 3.53 3.00
CA THR A 13 3.70 3.98 3.34
C THR A 13 3.62 5.37 3.94
N ASN A 14 3.87 5.46 5.25
CA ASN A 14 4.04 6.72 5.98
C ASN A 14 5.22 7.50 5.40
N PHE A 15 4.95 8.57 4.66
CA PHE A 15 5.90 9.68 4.45
C PHE A 15 5.33 10.94 5.13
N PRO A 16 6.16 11.85 5.64
CA PRO A 16 5.75 12.91 6.55
C PRO A 16 5.09 14.10 5.82
N HIS A 17 3.95 13.88 5.17
CA HIS A 17 3.16 14.93 4.52
C HIS A 17 1.67 14.86 4.93
N GLU A 18 0.99 16.00 4.93
CA GLU A 18 -0.45 16.05 5.19
C GLU A 18 -1.22 15.32 4.06
N GLY A 19 -2.08 14.36 4.41
CA GLY A 19 -2.85 13.56 3.43
C GLY A 19 -2.80 12.04 3.63
N HIS A 20 -2.04 11.53 4.60
CA HIS A 20 -1.95 10.09 4.92
C HIS A 20 -3.00 9.58 5.93
N SER A 21 -4.10 10.33 6.12
CA SER A 21 -5.10 10.03 7.16
C SER A 21 -5.94 8.80 6.80
N LEU A 22 -5.97 7.82 7.72
CA LEU A 22 -6.84 6.64 7.68
C LEU A 22 -8.32 6.96 7.97
N THR A 23 -8.64 8.22 8.32
CA THR A 23 -9.87 8.57 9.03
C THR A 23 -10.71 9.68 8.39
N LYS A 24 -10.30 10.28 7.27
CA LYS A 24 -11.16 11.24 6.56
C LYS A 24 -12.08 10.53 5.57
N GLU A 25 -13.39 10.76 5.66
CA GLU A 25 -14.37 10.47 4.60
C GLU A 25 -13.88 11.14 3.30
N GLY A 26 -13.21 10.38 2.44
CA GLY A 26 -12.65 10.88 1.19
C GLY A 26 -11.20 10.51 0.92
N SER A 27 -10.46 9.99 1.91
CA SER A 27 -9.07 9.60 1.69
C SER A 27 -8.96 8.10 1.36
N LEU A 28 -8.31 7.75 0.25
CA LEU A 28 -8.06 6.42 -0.35
C LEU A 28 -9.03 6.02 -1.48
N THR A 29 -8.46 5.51 -2.57
CA THR A 29 -9.19 4.86 -3.67
C THR A 29 -9.86 3.54 -3.24
N LYS A 30 -9.42 2.95 -2.12
CA LYS A 30 -9.88 1.66 -1.57
C LYS A 30 -9.82 0.48 -2.56
N LEU A 31 -9.00 0.58 -3.62
CA LEU A 31 -8.95 -0.41 -4.72
C LEU A 31 -8.24 -1.74 -4.37
N SER A 32 -7.61 -1.83 -3.20
CA SER A 32 -6.77 -2.99 -2.84
C SER A 32 -7.49 -4.35 -2.90
N PRO A 33 -8.77 -4.51 -2.46
CA PRO A 33 -9.43 -5.82 -2.53
C PRO A 33 -9.71 -6.28 -3.96
N TRP A 34 -10.05 -5.35 -4.86
CA TRP A 34 -10.29 -5.68 -6.27
C TRP A 34 -8.98 -5.97 -7.02
N LEU A 35 -7.90 -5.24 -6.69
CA LEU A 35 -6.58 -5.46 -7.28
C LEU A 35 -5.93 -6.78 -6.80
N SER A 36 -6.15 -7.18 -5.54
CA SER A 36 -5.59 -8.42 -4.97
C SER A 36 -6.25 -9.67 -5.56
N HIS A 37 -7.55 -9.62 -5.80
CA HIS A 37 -8.31 -10.72 -6.44
C HIS A 37 -8.25 -10.71 -7.97
N GLY A 38 -7.63 -9.69 -8.58
CA GLY A 38 -7.55 -9.57 -10.04
C GLY A 38 -8.87 -9.15 -10.70
N CYS A 39 -9.90 -8.78 -9.92
CA CYS A 39 -11.14 -8.18 -10.41
C CYS A 39 -10.88 -6.85 -11.13
N LEU A 40 -9.81 -6.15 -10.74
CA LEU A 40 -9.32 -4.95 -11.40
C LEU A 40 -7.89 -5.16 -11.91
N SER A 41 -7.63 -4.75 -13.15
CA SER A 41 -6.30 -4.80 -13.74
C SER A 41 -5.52 -3.51 -13.45
N ALA A 42 -4.28 -3.64 -12.96
CA ALA A 42 -3.39 -2.50 -12.78
C ALA A 42 -3.09 -1.75 -14.10
N ARG A 43 -3.06 -2.46 -15.24
CA ARG A 43 -2.89 -1.83 -16.56
C ARG A 43 -4.10 -1.00 -16.97
N TRP A 44 -5.30 -1.51 -16.66
CA TRP A 44 -6.53 -0.77 -16.90
C TRP A 44 -6.58 0.49 -16.05
N LEU A 45 -6.25 0.37 -14.76
CA LEU A 45 -6.20 1.50 -13.84
C LEU A 45 -5.18 2.56 -14.28
N PHE A 46 -4.03 2.14 -14.79
CA PHE A 46 -3.04 3.06 -15.38
C PHE A 46 -3.59 3.80 -16.60
N ALA A 47 -4.23 3.09 -17.54
CA ALA A 47 -4.82 3.71 -18.72
C ALA A 47 -5.92 4.72 -18.35
N GLU A 48 -6.76 4.35 -17.38
CA GLU A 48 -7.83 5.21 -16.88
C GLU A 48 -7.29 6.44 -16.15
N LEU A 49 -6.19 6.27 -15.39
CA LEU A 49 -5.48 7.40 -14.78
C LEU A 49 -4.93 8.36 -15.84
N LYS A 50 -4.35 7.85 -16.93
CA LYS A 50 -3.87 8.69 -18.04
C LYS A 50 -5.00 9.39 -18.79
N ARG A 51 -6.14 8.73 -18.96
CA ARG A 51 -7.35 9.34 -19.50
C ARG A 51 -7.84 10.48 -18.60
N TYR A 52 -7.91 10.24 -17.29
CA TYR A 52 -8.27 11.26 -16.30
C TYR A 52 -7.34 12.48 -16.31
N GLU A 53 -6.01 12.25 -16.31
CA GLU A 53 -5.03 13.34 -16.34
C GLU A 53 -5.17 14.20 -17.61
N LYS A 54 -5.50 13.57 -18.75
CA LYS A 54 -5.72 14.26 -20.03
C LYS A 54 -7.04 15.06 -20.07
N GLU A 55 -8.12 14.48 -19.56
CA GLU A 55 -9.46 15.09 -19.60
C GLU A 55 -9.67 16.16 -18.53
N ARG A 56 -8.94 16.06 -17.40
CA ARG A 56 -9.08 16.97 -16.27
C ARG A 56 -7.76 17.63 -15.92
N ARG A 57 -6.98 17.00 -15.05
CA ARG A 57 -5.71 17.55 -14.57
C ARG A 57 -4.82 16.47 -14.00
N LYS A 58 -3.52 16.67 -14.16
CA LYS A 58 -2.49 15.99 -13.39
C LYS A 58 -2.31 16.70 -12.05
N SER A 59 -2.29 15.93 -10.97
CA SER A 59 -2.08 16.39 -9.59
C SER A 59 -1.11 15.48 -8.84
N ASP A 60 -0.67 15.91 -7.66
CA ASP A 60 0.16 15.10 -6.78
C ASP A 60 -0.52 13.79 -6.39
N CYS A 61 -1.86 13.80 -6.21
CA CYS A 61 -2.64 12.60 -5.94
C CYS A 61 -2.59 11.60 -7.11
N THR A 62 -2.72 12.07 -8.36
CA THR A 62 -2.61 11.19 -9.55
C THR A 62 -1.20 10.62 -9.71
N ALA A 63 -0.17 11.42 -9.44
CA ALA A 63 1.22 10.95 -9.46
C ALA A 63 1.48 9.92 -8.34
N ARG A 64 0.88 10.13 -7.16
CA ARG A 64 1.03 9.24 -6.03
C ARG A 64 0.36 7.88 -6.25
N LEU A 65 -0.86 7.85 -6.82
CA LEU A 65 -1.50 6.59 -7.19
C LEU A 65 -0.64 5.77 -8.15
N LEU A 66 0.01 6.43 -9.12
CA LEU A 66 0.95 5.78 -10.03
C LEU A 66 2.16 5.19 -9.30
N HIS A 67 2.77 5.96 -8.38
CA HIS A 67 3.90 5.49 -7.57
C HIS A 67 3.54 4.21 -6.78
N GLU A 68 2.29 4.10 -6.32
CA GLU A 68 1.83 2.99 -5.48
C GLU A 68 1.51 1.75 -6.31
N LEU A 69 1.12 1.92 -7.57
CA LEU A 69 1.12 0.82 -8.54
C LEU A 69 2.53 0.30 -8.82
N TYR A 70 3.54 1.18 -8.89
CA TYR A 70 4.93 0.73 -8.98
C TYR A 70 5.39 0.02 -7.71
N PHE A 71 4.99 0.49 -6.54
CA PHE A 71 5.30 -0.18 -5.28
C PHE A 71 4.68 -1.58 -5.21
N ARG A 72 3.42 -1.74 -5.64
CA ARG A 72 2.76 -3.05 -5.79
C ARG A 72 3.59 -3.99 -6.66
N ASP A 73 4.04 -3.52 -7.82
CA ASP A 73 4.82 -4.33 -8.75
C ASP A 73 6.22 -4.64 -8.20
N PHE A 74 6.85 -3.67 -7.53
CA PHE A 74 8.11 -3.87 -6.81
C PHE A 74 8.00 -4.99 -5.77
N VAL A 75 6.97 -4.98 -4.92
CA VAL A 75 6.76 -6.04 -3.92
C VAL A 75 6.51 -7.39 -4.59
N ARG A 76 5.72 -7.43 -5.67
CA ARG A 76 5.46 -8.67 -6.43
C ARG A 76 6.74 -9.26 -7.02
N PHE A 77 7.52 -8.46 -7.74
CA PHE A 77 8.76 -8.94 -8.38
C PHE A 77 9.85 -9.24 -7.36
N SER A 78 9.95 -8.46 -6.28
CA SER A 78 10.86 -8.73 -5.18
C SER A 78 10.54 -10.06 -4.50
N SER A 79 9.25 -10.34 -4.26
CA SER A 79 8.81 -11.61 -3.68
C SER A 79 9.12 -12.79 -4.61
N PHE A 80 8.89 -12.63 -5.90
CA PHE A 80 9.24 -13.64 -6.90
C PHE A 80 10.75 -13.92 -6.94
N HIS A 81 11.58 -12.86 -6.95
CA HIS A 81 13.03 -12.98 -6.98
C HIS A 81 13.62 -13.59 -5.70
N LYS A 82 13.04 -13.28 -4.53
CA LYS A 82 13.55 -13.76 -3.22
C LYS A 82 12.96 -15.10 -2.80
N GLY A 83 11.84 -15.52 -3.38
CA GLY A 83 11.16 -16.78 -3.08
C GLY A 83 10.78 -16.88 -1.60
N SER A 84 10.94 -18.06 -1.01
CA SER A 84 10.54 -18.33 0.38
C SER A 84 11.28 -17.51 1.43
N LYS A 85 12.37 -16.82 1.08
CA LYS A 85 13.17 -16.01 2.03
C LYS A 85 12.35 -14.87 2.66
N ILE A 86 11.31 -14.39 1.98
CA ILE A 86 10.42 -13.34 2.51
C ILE A 86 9.62 -13.78 3.75
N PHE A 87 9.49 -15.09 3.98
CA PHE A 87 8.71 -15.65 5.10
C PHE A 87 9.57 -16.24 6.20
N ARG A 88 10.90 -16.22 6.05
CA ARG A 88 11.80 -16.75 7.08
C ARG A 88 11.97 -15.75 8.22
N LEU A 89 12.20 -16.25 9.42
CA LEU A 89 12.38 -15.42 10.63
C LEU A 89 13.59 -14.47 10.51
N GLU A 90 14.61 -14.88 9.78
CA GLU A 90 15.80 -14.07 9.48
C GLU A 90 15.60 -13.07 8.32
N GLY A 91 14.44 -13.12 7.66
CA GLY A 91 14.04 -12.25 6.57
C GLY A 91 14.98 -12.31 5.34
N LEU A 92 14.94 -11.24 4.54
CA LEU A 92 15.69 -11.16 3.28
C LEU A 92 17.21 -11.11 3.45
N TYR A 93 17.68 -10.63 4.60
CA TYR A 93 19.10 -10.34 4.86
C TYR A 93 19.74 -11.31 5.86
N GLY A 94 19.01 -12.33 6.30
CA GLY A 94 19.56 -13.31 7.25
C GLY A 94 19.86 -12.71 8.63
N LYS A 95 19.12 -11.69 9.05
CA LYS A 95 19.37 -10.96 10.30
C LYS A 95 18.27 -11.23 11.31
N HIS A 96 18.67 -11.47 12.56
CA HIS A 96 17.78 -11.48 13.70
C HIS A 96 17.98 -10.21 14.55
N PRO A 97 16.91 -9.70 15.17
CA PRO A 97 17.07 -8.68 16.20
C PRO A 97 17.93 -9.24 17.37
N PRO A 98 18.78 -8.41 17.99
CA PRO A 98 19.45 -8.79 19.24
C PRO A 98 18.41 -9.23 20.28
N GLY A 99 18.57 -10.44 20.83
CA GLY A 99 17.59 -11.02 21.77
C GLY A 99 16.45 -11.83 21.13
N GLY A 100 16.39 -11.93 19.80
CA GLY A 100 15.37 -12.72 19.10
C GLY A 100 14.02 -12.01 18.96
N TRP A 101 13.06 -12.67 18.30
CA TRP A 101 11.70 -12.16 18.16
C TRP A 101 10.89 -12.42 19.43
N LEU A 102 10.19 -11.39 19.94
CA LEU A 102 9.28 -11.54 21.06
C LEU A 102 8.10 -12.43 20.68
N GLN A 103 7.84 -13.47 21.48
CA GLN A 103 6.71 -14.40 21.32
C GLN A 103 5.83 -14.41 22.57
N ASP A 104 5.44 -13.23 23.03
CA ASP A 104 4.61 -13.06 24.22
C ASP A 104 3.12 -12.96 23.85
N LYS A 105 2.32 -13.92 24.32
CA LYS A 105 0.88 -13.91 24.10
C LYS A 105 0.17 -12.80 24.87
N GLU A 106 0.65 -12.46 26.07
CA GLU A 106 0.05 -11.41 26.90
C GLU A 106 0.20 -10.03 26.24
N MET A 107 1.27 -9.82 25.46
CA MET A 107 1.43 -8.63 24.63
C MET A 107 0.73 -8.72 23.27
N LEU A 108 0.63 -9.91 22.68
CA LEU A 108 0.05 -10.09 21.35
C LEU A 108 -1.48 -9.89 21.35
N GLU A 109 -2.18 -10.36 22.38
CA GLU A 109 -3.66 -10.30 22.41
C GLU A 109 -4.22 -8.87 22.46
N PRO A 110 -3.73 -7.94 23.31
CA PRO A 110 -4.18 -6.55 23.29
C PRO A 110 -3.94 -5.89 21.92
N TRP A 111 -2.82 -6.18 21.26
CA TRP A 111 -2.54 -5.68 19.91
C TRP A 111 -3.53 -6.20 18.87
N ARG A 112 -3.90 -7.48 18.94
CA ARG A 112 -4.91 -8.08 18.06
C ARG A 112 -6.31 -7.49 18.28
N ALA A 113 -6.64 -7.15 19.53
CA ALA A 113 -7.91 -6.55 19.90
C ALA A 113 -7.96 -5.03 19.62
N GLY A 114 -6.81 -4.39 19.38
CA GLY A 114 -6.72 -2.94 19.24
C GLY A 114 -6.81 -2.19 20.59
N GLU A 115 -6.34 -2.82 21.66
CA GLU A 115 -6.42 -2.35 23.06
C GLU A 115 -5.04 -2.09 23.67
N THR A 116 -4.02 -1.82 22.85
CA THR A 116 -2.64 -1.51 23.26
C THR A 116 -2.47 -0.11 23.84
#